data_AF-A0AB34X056-F1
#
_entry.id   AF-A0AB34X056-F1
#
_cell.length_a   1.000
_cell.length_b   1.000
_cell.length_c   1.000
_cell.angle_alpha   90.00
_cell.angle_beta   90.00
_cell.angle_gamma   90.00
#
_symmetry.space_group_name_H-M   'P 1'
#
loop_
_entity.id
_entity.type
_entity.pdbx_description
1 polymer ?
#
loop_
_entity_poly.entity_id
_entity_poly.type
_entity_poly.pdbx_seq_one_letter_code
_entity_poly.pdbx_strand_id
1 'polypeptide(L)'
;MEIPENVEPYYLGLQEHIIITDGLHAGETIRAIAAELYRAPSMISREINKHRRPLTGHYQPYRADQQVAQARKRPKPAKINRSALLFQLVEDGLKKHWSSEQISRWLKKNYPDNPAMNMCVETIYQAI
;
A
#
# COMPACT_ATOMS: atom_id res chain seq x y z
N MET A 1 1.30 19.06 -29.14
CA MET A 1 0.60 17.83 -28.77
C MET A 1 0.82 17.66 -27.28
N GLU A 2 -0.15 18.06 -26.48
CA GLU A 2 -0.03 18.13 -25.01
C GLU A 2 -0.12 16.71 -24.45
N ILE A 3 0.97 16.24 -23.87
CA ILE A 3 0.95 15.05 -23.02
C ILE A 3 0.21 15.48 -21.75
N PRO A 4 -0.89 14.81 -21.35
CA PRO A 4 -1.61 15.22 -20.15
C PRO A 4 -0.66 15.29 -18.96
N GLU A 5 -0.77 16.35 -18.18
CA GLU A 5 0.20 16.79 -17.16
C GLU A 5 0.38 15.81 -15.98
N ASN A 6 -0.26 14.64 -16.03
CA ASN A 6 -0.34 13.67 -14.94
C ASN A 6 -0.19 12.21 -15.40
N VAL A 7 0.58 11.96 -16.46
CA VAL A 7 0.90 10.60 -16.93
C VAL A 7 2.06 10.05 -16.09
N GLU A 8 1.74 9.51 -14.91
CA GLU A 8 2.72 8.78 -14.10
C GLU A 8 3.30 7.62 -14.94
N PRO A 9 4.62 7.56 -15.19
CA PRO A 9 5.19 6.62 -16.15
C PRO A 9 5.04 5.15 -15.73
N TYR A 10 4.81 4.91 -14.44
CA TYR A 10 4.78 3.57 -13.84
C TYR A 10 3.39 3.10 -13.42
N TYR A 11 2.39 3.98 -13.41
CA TYR A 11 1.06 3.66 -12.90
C TYR A 11 0.00 4.21 -13.83
N LEU A 12 -1.06 3.42 -14.01
CA LEU A 12 -2.29 3.86 -14.66
C LEU A 12 -3.17 4.53 -13.61
N GLY A 13 -3.73 5.69 -13.94
CA GLY A 13 -4.72 6.38 -13.13
C GLY A 13 -6.15 5.91 -13.43
N LEU A 14 -7.12 6.35 -12.61
CA LEU A 14 -8.53 6.02 -12.81
C LEU A 14 -9.06 6.29 -14.23
N GLN A 15 -8.67 7.41 -14.85
CA GLN A 15 -9.11 7.75 -16.21
C GLN A 15 -8.59 6.73 -17.23
N GLU A 16 -7.33 6.33 -17.13
CA GLU A 16 -6.74 5.31 -17.99
C GLU A 16 -7.43 3.94 -17.76
N HIS A 17 -7.78 3.62 -16.52
CA HIS A 17 -8.55 2.41 -16.21
C HIS A 17 -9.97 2.42 -16.82
N ILE A 18 -10.65 3.57 -16.83
CA ILE A 18 -11.97 3.73 -17.47
C ILE A 18 -11.85 3.51 -18.98
N ILE A 19 -10.88 4.15 -19.64
CA ILE A 19 -10.63 3.99 -21.08
C ILE A 19 -10.33 2.53 -21.43
N ILE A 20 -9.52 1.82 -20.62
CA ILE A 20 -9.28 0.37 -20.81
C ILE A 20 -10.61 -0.40 -20.74
N THR A 21 -11.49 -0.04 -19.82
CA THR A 21 -12.78 -0.72 -19.64
C THR A 21 -13.69 -0.50 -20.85
N ASP A 22 -13.78 0.75 -21.32
CA ASP A 22 -14.62 1.12 -22.46
C ASP A 22 -14.11 0.49 -23.76
N GLY A 23 -12.80 0.52 -24.02
CA GLY A 23 -12.19 -0.15 -25.17
C GLY A 23 -12.41 -1.66 -25.15
N LEU A 24 -12.34 -2.30 -23.98
CA LEU A 24 -12.66 -3.73 -23.85
C LEU A 24 -14.14 -4.03 -24.12
N HIS A 25 -15.07 -3.16 -23.71
CA HIS A 25 -16.49 -3.30 -24.02
C HIS A 25 -16.81 -3.06 -25.50
N ALA A 26 -16.08 -2.15 -26.14
CA ALA A 26 -16.16 -1.89 -27.58
C ALA A 26 -15.51 -2.99 -28.44
N GLY A 27 -14.85 -3.98 -27.83
CA GLY A 27 -14.18 -5.08 -28.54
C GLY A 27 -12.84 -4.66 -29.17
N GLU A 28 -12.24 -3.58 -28.70
CA GLU A 28 -10.97 -3.09 -29.21
C GLU A 28 -9.80 -4.00 -28.86
N THR A 29 -8.77 -3.97 -29.70
CA THR A 29 -7.54 -4.71 -29.42
C THR A 29 -6.71 -3.99 -28.36
N ILE A 30 -5.94 -4.75 -27.57
CA ILE A 30 -4.99 -4.19 -26.58
C ILE A 30 -4.05 -3.14 -27.20
N ARG A 31 -3.67 -3.31 -28.48
CA ARG A 31 -2.80 -2.37 -29.19
C ARG A 31 -3.50 -1.05 -29.51
N ALA A 32 -4.80 -1.08 -29.81
CA ALA A 32 -5.60 0.12 -30.06
C ALA A 32 -5.75 0.94 -28.77
N ILE A 33 -6.18 0.29 -27.69
CA ILE A 33 -6.30 0.89 -26.35
C ILE A 33 -4.95 1.49 -25.89
N ALA A 34 -3.86 0.75 -26.10
CA ALA A 34 -2.52 1.22 -25.74
C ALA A 34 -2.08 2.45 -26.56
N ALA A 35 -2.44 2.52 -27.85
CA ALA A 35 -2.15 3.65 -28.69
C ALA A 35 -2.94 4.90 -28.27
N GLU A 36 -4.23 4.75 -27.93
CA GLU A 36 -5.06 5.84 -27.40
C GLU A 36 -4.50 6.41 -26.09
N LEU A 37 -4.05 5.54 -25.20
CA LEU A 37 -3.48 5.92 -23.91
C LEU A 37 -2.02 6.39 -23.99
N TYR A 38 -1.39 6.33 -25.17
CA TYR A 38 0.06 6.57 -25.33
C TYR A 38 0.92 5.71 -24.39
N ARG A 39 0.51 4.45 -24.17
CA ARG A 39 1.20 3.48 -23.30
C ARG A 39 1.74 2.28 -24.06
N ALA A 40 2.68 1.58 -23.45
CA ALA A 40 3.17 0.32 -24.00
C ALA A 40 2.06 -0.75 -23.97
N PRO A 41 1.82 -1.52 -25.06
CA PRO A 41 0.82 -2.59 -25.07
C PRO A 41 1.05 -3.67 -24.00
N SER A 42 2.30 -3.89 -23.61
CA SER A 42 2.67 -4.81 -22.52
C SER A 42 2.18 -4.33 -21.15
N MET A 43 2.12 -3.01 -20.93
CA MET A 43 1.60 -2.42 -19.69
C MET A 43 0.09 -2.65 -19.57
N ILE A 44 -0.65 -2.35 -20.64
CA ILE A 44 -2.10 -2.58 -20.72
C ILE A 44 -2.43 -4.08 -20.59
N SER A 45 -1.70 -4.96 -21.26
CA SER A 45 -1.89 -6.41 -21.14
C SER A 45 -1.66 -6.92 -19.71
N ARG A 46 -0.58 -6.50 -19.05
CA ARG A 46 -0.30 -6.86 -17.66
C ARG A 46 -1.37 -6.34 -16.72
N GLU A 47 -1.81 -5.11 -16.93
CA GLU A 47 -2.86 -4.48 -16.15
C GLU A 47 -4.19 -5.24 -16.24
N ILE A 48 -4.64 -5.53 -17.46
CA ILE A 48 -5.88 -6.28 -17.70
C ILE A 48 -5.79 -7.65 -17.02
N ASN A 49 -4.71 -8.39 -17.25
CA ASN A 49 -4.54 -9.73 -16.67
C ASN A 49 -4.50 -9.71 -15.13
N LYS A 50 -3.91 -8.68 -14.53
CA LYS A 50 -3.81 -8.53 -13.08
C LYS A 50 -5.16 -8.23 -12.42
N HIS A 51 -6.01 -7.43 -13.07
CA HIS A 51 -7.27 -6.96 -12.49
C HIS A 51 -8.52 -7.57 -13.14
N ARG A 52 -8.35 -8.61 -13.95
CA ARG A 52 -9.45 -9.40 -14.51
C ARG A 52 -10.11 -10.24 -13.42
N ARG A 53 -11.45 -10.25 -13.38
CA ARG A 53 -12.19 -11.08 -12.44
C ARG A 53 -12.17 -12.55 -12.91
N PRO A 54 -11.72 -13.53 -12.09
CA PRO A 54 -11.57 -14.92 -12.55
C PRO A 54 -12.88 -15.56 -13.04
N LEU A 55 -14.00 -15.22 -12.42
CA LEU A 55 -15.31 -15.82 -12.70
C LEU A 55 -16.02 -15.22 -13.92
N THR A 56 -15.87 -13.93 -14.17
CA THR A 56 -16.63 -13.22 -15.20
C THR A 56 -15.76 -12.74 -16.35
N GLY A 57 -14.44 -12.73 -16.19
CA GLY A 57 -13.51 -12.20 -17.19
C GLY A 57 -13.59 -10.68 -17.38
N HIS A 58 -14.46 -9.97 -16.65
CA HIS A 58 -14.57 -8.51 -16.75
C HIS A 58 -13.42 -7.82 -16.02
N TYR A 59 -12.94 -6.74 -16.62
CA TYR A 59 -12.01 -5.80 -16.01
C TYR A 59 -12.75 -4.84 -15.09
N GLN A 60 -12.18 -4.49 -13.93
CA GLN A 60 -12.84 -3.65 -12.91
C GLN A 60 -12.00 -2.39 -12.62
N PRO A 61 -12.33 -1.23 -13.22
CA PRO A 61 -11.46 -0.04 -13.19
C PRO A 61 -11.31 0.52 -11.77
N TYR A 62 -12.41 0.69 -11.03
CA TYR A 62 -12.38 1.20 -9.67
C TYR A 62 -11.61 0.28 -8.70
N ARG A 63 -11.65 -1.03 -8.94
CA ARG A 63 -10.91 -1.99 -8.10
C ARG A 63 -9.42 -1.92 -8.40
N ALA A 64 -9.03 -1.75 -9.66
CA ALA A 64 -7.64 -1.55 -10.05
C ALA A 64 -7.06 -0.30 -9.38
N ASP A 65 -7.75 0.82 -9.49
CA ASP A 65 -7.35 2.11 -8.89
C ASP A 65 -7.24 2.02 -7.36
N GLN A 66 -8.24 1.42 -6.68
CA GLN A 66 -8.19 1.20 -5.23
C GLN A 66 -6.99 0.34 -4.79
N GLN A 67 -6.66 -0.71 -5.57
CA GLN A 67 -5.52 -1.56 -5.26
C GLN A 67 -4.19 -0.82 -5.47
N VAL A 68 -4.09 0.02 -6.51
CA VAL A 68 -2.93 0.89 -6.72
C VAL A 68 -2.79 1.88 -5.55
N ALA A 69 -3.88 2.52 -5.14
CA ALA A 69 -3.90 3.45 -4.01
C ALA A 69 -3.48 2.76 -2.70
N GLN A 70 -3.96 1.55 -2.42
CA GLN A 70 -3.51 0.77 -1.25
C GLN A 70 -2.04 0.36 -1.34
N ALA A 71 -1.60 -0.10 -2.51
CA ALA A 71 -0.21 -0.48 -2.73
C ALA A 71 0.76 0.70 -2.59
N ARG A 72 0.32 1.93 -2.91
CA ARG A 72 1.11 3.17 -2.70
C ARG A 72 1.30 3.51 -1.22
N LYS A 73 0.34 3.17 -0.35
CA LYS A 73 0.43 3.49 1.09
C LYS A 73 1.65 2.86 1.77
N ARG A 74 2.15 1.71 1.27
CA ARG A 74 3.31 0.91 1.78
C ARG A 74 3.66 1.12 3.27
N PRO A 75 2.72 0.97 4.22
CA PRO A 75 3.09 1.14 5.62
C PRO A 75 3.96 -0.05 6.03
N LYS A 76 5.20 0.20 6.47
CA LYS A 76 5.98 -0.83 7.16
C LYS A 76 5.22 -1.13 8.46
N PRO A 77 4.83 -2.38 8.74
CA PRO A 77 4.10 -2.67 9.97
C PRO A 77 4.94 -2.20 11.15
N ALA A 78 4.34 -1.37 12.01
CA ALA A 78 5.00 -0.79 13.17
C ALA A 78 5.62 -1.89 14.02
N LYS A 79 6.77 -1.59 14.64
CA LYS A 79 7.55 -2.58 15.40
C LYS A 79 6.72 -3.25 16.50
N ILE A 80 5.81 -2.49 17.13
CA ILE A 80 4.90 -2.98 18.17
C ILE A 80 3.92 -4.05 17.65
N ASN A 81 3.46 -3.92 16.40
CA ASN A 81 2.51 -4.87 15.79
C ASN A 81 3.17 -6.19 15.38
N ARG A 82 4.50 -6.29 15.46
CA ARG A 82 5.25 -7.52 15.12
C ARG A 82 5.50 -8.42 16.32
N SER A 83 5.29 -7.93 17.54
CA SER A 83 5.56 -8.68 18.78
C SER A 83 4.44 -8.45 19.80
N ALA A 84 3.64 -9.50 20.01
CA ALA A 84 2.58 -9.49 21.01
C ALA A 84 3.12 -9.21 22.42
N LEU A 85 4.30 -9.75 22.75
CA LEU A 85 4.98 -9.51 24.02
C LEU A 85 5.34 -8.02 24.18
N LEU A 86 5.87 -7.39 23.13
CA LEU A 86 6.26 -5.99 23.17
C LEU A 86 5.03 -5.08 23.38
N PHE A 87 3.92 -5.40 22.72
CA PHE A 87 2.65 -4.70 22.90
C PHE A 87 2.14 -4.79 24.35
N GLN A 88 2.11 -5.99 24.93
CA GLN A 88 1.67 -6.21 26.31
C GLN A 88 2.52 -5.42 27.32
N LEU A 89 3.84 -5.40 27.17
CA LEU A 89 4.73 -4.66 28.06
C LEU A 89 4.52 -3.14 28.00
N VAL A 90 4.21 -2.61 26.82
CA VAL A 90 3.85 -1.19 26.66
C VAL A 90 2.52 -0.92 27.34
N GLU A 91 1.51 -1.76 27.09
CA GLU A 91 0.18 -1.65 27.70
C GLU A 91 0.25 -1.69 29.23
N ASP A 92 1.04 -2.60 29.80
CA ASP A 92 1.26 -2.72 31.24
C ASP A 92 2.01 -1.51 31.83
N GLY A 93 2.95 -0.93 31.08
CA GLY A 93 3.62 0.31 31.45
C GLY A 93 2.66 1.49 31.50
N LEU A 94 1.79 1.61 30.49
CA LEU A 94 0.78 2.66 30.41
C LEU A 94 -0.28 2.54 31.51
N LYS A 95 -0.72 1.32 31.84
CA LYS A 95 -1.61 1.05 32.99
C LYS A 95 -1.00 1.47 34.32
N LYS A 96 0.33 1.50 34.42
CA LYS A 96 1.09 2.00 35.58
C LYS A 96 1.39 3.50 35.52
N HIS A 97 0.79 4.23 34.57
CA HIS A 97 1.01 5.65 34.32
C HIS A 97 2.48 6.01 34.02
N TRP A 98 3.23 5.09 33.40
CA TRP A 98 4.57 5.40 32.95
C TRP A 98 4.55 6.30 31.72
N SER A 99 5.48 7.25 31.64
CA SER A 99 5.71 8.03 30.41
C SER A 99 6.32 7.16 29.30
N SER A 100 6.16 7.58 28.06
CA SER A 100 6.78 6.93 26.90
C SER A 100 8.32 6.83 27.04
N GLU A 101 9.00 7.83 27.65
CA GLU A 101 10.42 7.71 27.96
C GLU A 101 10.72 6.63 29.00
N GLN A 102 9.89 6.52 30.04
CA GLN A 102 10.08 5.52 31.09
C GLN A 102 9.93 4.10 30.53
N ILE A 103 8.91 3.87 29.69
CA ILE A 103 8.70 2.58 29.02
C ILE A 103 9.88 2.26 28.10
N SER A 104 10.34 3.21 27.28
CA SER A 104 11.49 3.03 26.39
C SER A 104 12.78 2.67 27.15
N ARG A 105 13.08 3.40 28.24
CA ARG A 105 14.26 3.14 29.08
C ARG A 105 14.16 1.81 29.81
N TRP A 106 12.98 1.47 30.32
CA TRP A 106 12.74 0.20 31.00
C TRP A 106 12.95 -0.99 30.05
N LEU A 107 12.42 -0.92 28.82
CA LEU A 107 12.63 -1.97 27.81
C LEU A 107 14.11 -2.17 27.49
N LYS A 108 14.85 -1.07 27.28
CA LYS A 108 16.30 -1.13 26.99
C LYS A 108 17.11 -1.72 28.16
N LYS A 109 16.70 -1.46 29.41
CA LYS A 109 17.37 -1.97 30.61
C LYS A 109 17.10 -3.46 30.85
N ASN A 110 15.87 -3.92 30.62
CA ASN A 110 15.48 -5.31 30.91
C ASN A 110 15.73 -6.27 29.75
N TYR A 111 15.90 -5.76 28.53
CA TYR A 111 16.20 -6.55 27.33
C TYR A 111 17.45 -6.03 26.58
N PRO A 112 18.62 -5.93 27.23
CA PRO A 112 19.82 -5.32 26.64
C PRO A 112 20.31 -6.07 25.39
N ASP A 113 20.19 -7.40 25.38
CA ASP A 113 20.67 -8.26 24.29
C ASP A 113 19.63 -8.49 23.17
N ASN A 114 18.43 -7.89 23.28
CA ASN A 114 17.37 -8.03 22.28
C ASN A 114 17.00 -6.70 21.64
N PRO A 115 17.64 -6.32 20.51
CA PRO A 115 17.33 -5.09 19.78
C PRO A 115 15.87 -5.00 19.30
N ALA A 116 15.16 -6.12 19.17
CA ALA A 116 13.75 -6.13 18.81
C ALA A 116 12.85 -5.58 19.92
N MET A 117 13.33 -5.49 21.17
CA MET A 117 12.60 -4.93 22.31
C MET A 117 12.84 -3.42 22.48
N ASN A 118 13.82 -2.85 21.76
CA ASN A 118 14.11 -1.41 21.84
C ASN A 118 13.10 -0.60 21.02
N MET A 119 12.36 0.31 21.65
CA MET A 119 11.50 1.28 20.97
C MET A 119 11.91 2.70 21.31
N CYS A 120 11.90 3.59 20.31
CA CYS A 120 12.02 5.01 20.59
C CYS A 120 10.69 5.54 21.15
N VAL A 121 10.78 6.67 21.84
CA VAL A 121 9.63 7.35 22.48
C VAL A 121 8.52 7.62 21.47
N GLU A 122 8.87 8.10 20.27
CA GLU A 122 7.92 8.35 19.18
C GLU A 122 7.17 7.09 18.72
N THR A 123 7.82 5.93 18.72
CA THR A 123 7.14 4.67 18.36
C THR A 123 6.08 4.27 19.39
N ILE A 124 6.30 4.62 20.66
CA ILE A 124 5.33 4.38 21.73
C ILE A 124 4.17 5.37 21.61
N TYR A 125 4.44 6.64 21.28
CA TYR A 125 3.38 7.62 21.01
C TYR A 125 2.49 7.23 19.83
N GLN A 126 3.08 6.80 18.71
CA GLN A 126 2.32 6.39 17.52
C GLN A 126 1.55 5.07 17.69
N ALA A 127 1.74 4.38 18.82
CA ALA A 127 1.10 3.09 19.10
C ALA A 127 -0.12 3.19 20.04
N ILE A 128 -0.35 4.36 20.64
CA ILE A 128 -1.47 4.68 21.52
C ILE A 128 -2.48 5.52 20.73
#